data_AF-A0A976DK63-F1
#
_entry.id   AF-A0A976DK63-F1
#
_cell.length_a   1.000
_cell.length_b   1.000
_cell.length_c   1.000
_cell.angle_alpha   90.00
_cell.angle_beta   90.00
_cell.angle_gamma   90.00
#
_symmetry.space_group_name_H-M   'P 1'
#
loop_
_entity.id
_entity.type
_entity.pdbx_description
1 polymer ?
#
loop_
_entity_poly.entity_id
_entity_poly.type
_entity_poly.pdbx_seq_one_letter_code
_entity_poly.pdbx_strand_id
1 'polypeptide(L)'
;SPDLLLLDEPSLGLAPQVVDRIFDLIGNLRDRGLMILLVEQNVVQSLEIADRGYVLANGRVELQGSAADLRASQEIQDAYLGA
;
A
#
# COMPACT_ATOMS: atom_id res chain seq x y z
N SER A 1 7.17 15.73 -17.11
CA SER A 1 6.69 15.19 -15.81
C SER A 1 6.60 13.69 -15.97
N PRO A 2 7.05 12.86 -15.01
CA PRO A 2 6.80 11.42 -15.09
C PRO A 2 5.29 11.15 -14.93
N ASP A 3 4.80 10.15 -15.64
CA ASP A 3 3.40 9.72 -15.54
C ASP A 3 3.20 8.64 -14.47
N LEU A 4 4.28 7.96 -14.07
CA LEU A 4 4.30 6.85 -13.11
C LEU A 4 5.53 6.92 -12.20
N LEU A 5 5.30 6.69 -10.90
CA LEU A 5 6.33 6.50 -9.89
C LEU A 5 6.22 5.08 -9.32
N LEU A 6 7.34 4.34 -9.32
CA LEU A 6 7.44 3.03 -8.68
C LEU A 6 8.26 3.18 -7.39
N LEU A 7 7.73 2.65 -6.29
CA LEU A 7 8.37 2.68 -4.98
C LEU A 7 8.44 1.25 -4.44
N ASP A 8 9.66 0.83 -4.07
CA ASP A 8 9.94 -0.50 -3.54
C ASP A 8 10.38 -0.37 -2.08
N GLU A 9 9.52 -0.83 -1.17
CA GLU A 9 9.70 -0.80 0.29
C GLU A 9 10.24 0.53 0.86
N PRO A 10 9.64 1.70 0.50
CA PRO A 10 10.17 3.00 0.90
C PRO A 10 10.18 3.25 2.42
N SER A 11 9.38 2.50 3.19
CA SER A 11 9.32 2.64 4.65
C SER A 11 10.32 1.77 5.43
N LEU A 12 11.02 0.83 4.77
CA LEU A 12 11.82 -0.19 5.45
C LEU A 12 12.98 0.42 6.26
N GLY A 13 13.08 0.03 7.53
CA GLY A 13 14.17 0.42 8.44
C GLY A 13 14.10 1.87 8.93
N LEU A 14 13.01 2.58 8.64
CA LEU A 14 12.80 3.95 9.08
C LEU A 14 12.08 4.03 10.43
N ALA A 15 12.29 5.14 11.14
CA ALA A 15 11.56 5.42 12.37
C ALA A 15 10.06 5.63 12.07
N PRO A 16 9.13 5.27 13.00
CA PRO A 16 7.68 5.35 12.75
C PRO A 16 7.20 6.70 12.21
N GLN A 17 7.66 7.79 12.81
CA GLN A 17 7.32 9.16 12.37
C GLN A 17 7.75 9.50 10.93
N VAL A 18 8.79 8.84 10.42
CA VAL A 18 9.28 9.03 9.04
C VAL A 18 8.40 8.24 8.08
N VAL A 19 7.96 7.04 8.49
CA VAL A 19 7.03 6.21 7.72
C VAL A 19 5.74 6.98 7.45
N ASP A 20 5.10 7.52 8.51
CA ASP A 20 3.86 8.29 8.37
C ASP A 20 4.03 9.46 7.38
N ARG A 21 5.16 10.17 7.48
CA ARG A 21 5.46 11.28 6.58
C ARG A 21 5.70 10.86 5.12
N ILE A 22 6.25 9.68 4.89
CA ILE A 22 6.39 9.11 3.54
C ILE A 22 5.00 8.82 2.96
N PHE A 23 4.12 8.15 3.73
CA PHE A 23 2.76 7.85 3.29
C PHE A 23 1.95 9.11 2.98
N ASP A 24 2.07 10.16 3.80
CA ASP A 24 1.47 11.47 3.53
C ASP A 24 1.96 12.07 2.21
N LEU A 25 3.27 12.03 1.94
CA LEU A 25 3.84 12.55 0.70
C LEU A 25 3.36 11.77 -0.52
N ILE A 26 3.27 10.43 -0.42
CA ILE A 26 2.75 9.57 -1.47
C ILE A 26 1.29 9.91 -1.76
N GLY A 27 0.45 10.06 -0.74
CA GLY A 27 -0.95 10.47 -0.88
C GLY A 27 -1.09 11.82 -1.59
N ASN A 28 -0.29 12.81 -1.19
CA ASN A 28 -0.27 14.14 -1.83
C ASN A 28 0.16 14.08 -3.32
N LEU A 29 1.08 13.18 -3.68
CA LEU A 29 1.51 13.00 -5.07
C LEU A 29 0.40 12.37 -5.92
N ARG A 30 -0.28 11.34 -5.38
CA ARG A 30 -1.46 10.73 -6.00
C ARG A 30 -2.55 11.77 -6.25
N ASP A 31 -2.85 12.62 -5.27
CA ASP A 31 -3.89 13.65 -5.37
C ASP A 31 -3.57 14.72 -6.42
N ARG A 32 -2.29 14.88 -6.78
CA ARG A 32 -1.83 15.75 -7.87
C ARG A 32 -1.88 15.09 -9.25
N GLY A 33 -2.39 13.86 -9.34
CA GLY A 33 -2.57 13.11 -10.59
C GLY A 33 -1.38 12.27 -11.02
N LEU A 34 -0.37 12.06 -10.15
CA LEU A 34 0.73 11.14 -10.44
C LEU A 34 0.27 9.70 -10.18
N MET A 35 0.46 8.80 -11.15
CA MET A 35 0.23 7.38 -10.93
C MET A 35 1.34 6.82 -10.04
N ILE A 36 1.00 6.01 -9.05
CA ILE A 36 1.97 5.41 -8.12
C ILE A 36 1.73 3.91 -8.06
N LEU A 37 2.81 3.14 -8.21
CA LEU A 37 2.87 1.73 -7.89
C LEU A 37 3.75 1.57 -6.65
N LEU A 38 3.14 1.17 -5.54
CA LEU A 38 3.81 1.01 -4.25
C LEU A 38 3.89 -0.48 -3.91
N VAL A 39 5.11 -0.95 -3.62
CA VAL A 39 5.37 -2.27 -3.04
C VAL A 39 5.77 -2.05 -1.58
N GLU A 40 5.02 -2.67 -0.66
CA GLU A 40 5.17 -2.47 0.78
C GLU A 40 4.79 -3.74 1.54
N GLN A 41 5.43 -3.93 2.70
CA GLN A 41 5.09 -5.05 3.61
C GLN A 41 3.98 -4.65 4.59
N ASN A 42 3.82 -3.35 4.87
CA ASN A 42 2.73 -2.85 5.70
C ASN A 42 1.43 -2.75 4.89
N VAL A 43 0.69 -3.86 4.82
CA VAL A 43 -0.56 -3.96 4.06
C VAL A 43 -1.59 -2.93 4.51
N VAL A 44 -1.70 -2.67 5.81
CA VAL A 44 -2.74 -1.79 6.38
C VAL A 44 -2.54 -0.35 5.91
N GLN A 45 -1.37 0.24 6.19
CA GLN A 45 -1.05 1.61 5.78
C GLN A 45 -1.05 1.76 4.25
N SER A 46 -0.58 0.75 3.52
CA SER A 46 -0.58 0.77 2.06
C SER A 46 -1.99 0.81 1.49
N LEU A 47 -2.90 0.00 2.05
CA LEU A 47 -4.28 0.03 1.62
C LEU A 47 -4.98 1.34 1.99
N GLU A 48 -4.63 2.02 3.08
CA GLU A 48 -5.24 3.32 3.44
C GLU A 48 -5.07 4.38 2.33
N ILE A 49 -3.90 4.40 1.67
CA ILE A 49 -3.60 5.37 0.61
C ILE A 49 -3.80 4.81 -0.81
N ALA A 50 -4.05 3.52 -0.99
CA ALA A 50 -4.24 2.93 -2.29
C ALA A 50 -5.68 3.10 -2.81
N ASP A 51 -5.83 3.18 -4.13
CA ASP A 51 -7.13 3.03 -4.80
C ASP A 51 -7.47 1.55 -5.03
N ARG A 52 -6.46 0.75 -5.36
CA ARG A 52 -6.54 -0.69 -5.64
C ARG A 52 -5.34 -1.42 -5.05
N GLY A 53 -5.54 -2.64 -4.57
CA GLY A 53 -4.47 -3.47 -4.00
C GLY A 53 -4.34 -4.83 -4.71
N TYR A 54 -3.15 -5.40 -4.60
CA TYR A 54 -2.81 -6.76 -5.01
C TYR A 54 -1.98 -7.38 -3.89
N VAL A 55 -2.39 -8.56 -3.41
CA VAL A 55 -1.65 -9.33 -2.41
C VAL A 55 -0.94 -10.47 -3.12
N LEU A 56 0.38 -10.46 -3.02
CA LEU A 56 1.24 -11.48 -3.58
C LEU A 56 1.69 -12.44 -2.49
N ALA A 57 1.43 -13.74 -2.67
CA ALA A 57 1.97 -14.80 -1.81
C ALA A 57 2.43 -15.96 -2.69
N ASN A 58 3.56 -16.60 -2.34
CA ASN A 58 4.11 -17.75 -3.08
C ASN A 58 4.25 -17.51 -4.61
N GLY A 59 4.52 -16.26 -5.01
CA GLY A 59 4.66 -15.86 -6.41
C GLY A 59 3.34 -15.77 -7.18
N ARG A 60 2.18 -15.74 -6.51
CA ARG A 60 0.85 -15.62 -7.11
C ARG A 60 0.07 -14.49 -6.47
N VAL A 61 -0.79 -13.85 -7.26
CA VAL A 61 -1.77 -12.89 -6.75
C VAL A 61 -2.92 -13.69 -6.15
N GLU A 62 -2.96 -13.79 -4.83
CA GLU A 62 -4.00 -14.50 -4.10
C GLU A 62 -5.24 -13.62 -3.92
N LEU A 63 -5.05 -12.31 -3.65
CA LEU A 63 -6.12 -11.34 -3.50
C LEU A 63 -5.88 -10.09 -4.33
N GLN A 64 -6.96 -9.52 -4.86
CA GLN A 64 -6.94 -8.24 -5.56
C GLN A 64 -8.32 -7.59 -5.52
N GLY A 65 -8.36 -6.27 -5.53
CA GLY A 65 -9.61 -5.55 -5.46
C GLY A 65 -9.41 -4.07 -5.19
N SER A 66 -10.51 -3.33 -5.05
CA SER A 66 -10.42 -1.97 -4.53
C SER A 66 -9.79 -2.01 -3.13
N ALA A 67 -9.05 -0.97 -2.77
CA ALA A 67 -8.44 -0.94 -1.44
C ALA A 67 -9.51 -0.95 -0.32
N ALA A 68 -10.69 -0.40 -0.59
CA ALA A 68 -11.83 -0.45 0.33
C ALA A 68 -12.33 -1.89 0.56
N ASP A 69 -12.52 -2.67 -0.51
CA ASP A 69 -12.97 -4.06 -0.40
C ASP A 69 -11.93 -4.93 0.31
N LEU A 70 -10.65 -4.72 0.00
CA LEU A 70 -9.55 -5.44 0.63
C LEU A 70 -9.44 -5.11 2.13
N ARG A 71 -9.59 -3.84 2.53
CA ARG A 71 -9.61 -3.46 3.97
C ARG A 71 -10.78 -4.09 4.73
N ALA A 72 -11.92 -4.26 4.08
CA ALA A 72 -13.09 -4.91 4.65
C ALA A 72 -13.04 -6.45 4.59
N SER A 73 -12.05 -7.03 3.91
CA SER A 73 -11.93 -8.48 3.76
C SER A 73 -11.48 -9.14 5.06
N GLN A 74 -12.27 -10.13 5.52
CA GLN A 74 -11.89 -10.94 6.67
C GLN A 74 -10.57 -11.69 6.43
N GLU A 75 -10.30 -12.13 5.20
CA GLU A 75 -9.06 -12.83 4.86
C GLU A 75 -7.81 -11.93 5.02
N ILE A 76 -7.92 -10.66 4.63
CA ILE A 76 -6.86 -9.65 4.84
C ILE A 76 -6.70 -9.39 6.34
N GLN A 77 -7.81 -9.28 7.06
CA GLN A 77 -7.79 -9.05 8.50
C GLN A 77 -7.14 -10.22 9.24
N ASP A 78 -7.48 -11.46 8.91
CA ASP A 78 -6.93 -12.64 9.56
C ASP A 78 -5.44 -12.82 9.24
N ALA A 79 -5.02 -12.57 7.99
CA ALA A 79 -3.65 -12.75 7.55
C ALA A 79 -2.67 -11.65 8.00
N TYR A 80 -3.15 -10.41 8.18
CA TYR A 80 -2.29 -9.23 8.40
C TYR A 80 -2.66 -8.36 9.62
N LEU A 81 -3.86 -8.53 10.20
CA LEU A 81 -4.35 -7.82 11.39
C LEU A 81 -4.67 -8.77 12.56
N GLY A 82 -4.58 -10.10 12.35
CA GLY A 82 -4.83 -11.14 13.34
C GLY A 82 -3.65 -11.35 14.29
N ALA A 83 -3.97 -11.31 15.58
CA ALA A 83 -3.12 -11.33 16.79
C ALA A 83 -1.96 -12.34 16.85
#